data_AF-A0AAU5UX53-F1
#
_entry.id   AF-A0AAU5UX53-F1
#
_cell.length_a   1.000
_cell.length_b   1.000
_cell.length_c   1.000
_cell.angle_alpha   90.00
_cell.angle_beta   90.00
_cell.angle_gamma   90.00
#
_symmetry.space_group_name_H-M   'P 1'
#
loop_
_entity.id
_entity.type
_entity.pdbx_description
1 polymer ?
#
loop_
_entity_poly.entity_id
_entity_poly.type
_entity_poly.pdbx_seq_one_letter_code
_entity_poly.pdbx_strand_id
1 'polypeptide(L)'
;MSLRRATALLVLVLAGLAATAQVANAAPPTPDATYLIAAHQINLTVIDAAHAANSQGRSSCVRTVAVQLERDHRKLAAQETELATRFGIKLPNLPSAAQRKQMDAVGAKSGTSGYDEAWLALQRQQHQQYLVLIDGDLPKASSPAVESVAEGARPVVVMDLQMVTPTCRLVTSKPVVPTGDGGQVAAAQQARSRAALVLLGLGALLLLVGKQKSMRRRLLGVAALAAGLVMVFGTPGNTGKVPQAGSSDAEREAAVPPVKLKLQGVENAPVQAVATGSDGQLQMPTSPKAVGWWAAGAAPGSDGGTVLLAGHVDTARSGRAVFAGLSEVPVGAKVSVTGGDGHVHRYKIVARRTYLQTALPRDLFQGAGKPRLVLVTCTGAYDHKAHRYTHNLVLYGVPVV
;
A
#
# COMPACT_ATOMS: atom_id res chain seq x y z
N MET A 1 -6.19 69.62 -73.90
CA MET A 1 -6.55 68.27 -73.40
C MET A 1 -5.43 67.82 -72.49
N SER A 2 -5.48 68.24 -71.22
CA SER A 2 -5.77 67.43 -70.02
C SER A 2 -4.63 66.47 -69.63
N LEU A 3 -3.75 66.82 -68.69
CA LEU A 3 -3.90 66.89 -67.21
C LEU A 3 -3.62 65.55 -66.48
N ARG A 4 -2.71 65.68 -65.49
CA ARG A 4 -2.59 64.93 -64.21
C ARG A 4 -1.97 63.52 -64.35
N ARG A 5 -0.94 63.15 -63.57
CA ARG A 5 -0.91 63.19 -62.09
C ARG A 5 0.51 63.32 -61.53
N ALA A 6 0.69 64.32 -60.65
CA ALA A 6 1.63 64.31 -59.53
C ALA A 6 1.23 63.18 -58.54
N THR A 7 2.02 62.64 -57.62
CA THR A 7 2.85 63.32 -56.61
C THR A 7 3.67 62.24 -55.89
N ALA A 8 4.86 62.59 -55.40
CA ALA A 8 5.70 61.76 -54.54
C ALA A 8 5.02 61.41 -53.20
N LEU A 9 5.33 60.23 -52.64
CA LEU A 9 5.29 60.02 -51.19
C LEU A 9 6.40 59.06 -50.74
N LEU A 10 7.37 59.64 -50.05
CA LEU A 10 8.40 58.98 -49.26
C LEU A 10 7.96 59.08 -47.79
N VAL A 11 7.47 58.00 -47.17
CA VAL A 11 7.34 57.86 -45.70
C VAL A 11 7.34 56.37 -45.33
N LEU A 12 8.37 55.99 -44.55
CA LEU A 12 8.48 54.88 -43.58
C LEU A 12 7.77 53.54 -43.85
N VAL A 13 8.53 52.44 -43.82
CA VAL A 13 8.54 51.47 -42.70
C VAL A 13 9.79 50.59 -42.80
N LEU A 14 10.80 50.93 -41.99
CA LEU A 14 11.74 49.98 -41.40
C LEU A 14 10.96 49.09 -40.43
N ALA A 15 10.46 47.95 -40.89
CA ALA A 15 10.02 46.82 -40.06
C ALA A 15 9.81 45.59 -40.96
N GLY A 16 10.89 45.15 -41.59
CA GLY A 16 10.90 43.98 -42.48
C GLY A 16 11.95 42.96 -42.08
N LEU A 17 12.33 42.90 -40.80
CA LEU A 17 13.23 41.90 -40.24
C LEU A 17 12.66 41.49 -38.87
N ALA A 18 12.55 40.18 -38.67
CA ALA A 18 12.12 39.50 -37.44
C ALA A 18 10.60 39.43 -37.16
N ALA A 19 9.89 38.59 -37.92
CA ALA A 19 8.69 37.92 -37.41
C ALA A 19 8.49 36.53 -38.05
N THR A 20 9.56 35.75 -38.22
CA THR A 20 9.39 34.29 -38.15
C THR A 20 9.19 33.99 -36.67
N ALA A 21 7.93 33.89 -36.26
CA ALA A 21 7.58 33.40 -34.94
C ALA A 21 8.32 32.09 -34.72
N GLN A 22 9.28 32.11 -33.80
CA GLN A 22 9.84 30.92 -33.20
C GLN A 22 8.65 30.18 -32.59
N VAL A 23 8.12 29.17 -33.30
CA VAL A 23 7.29 28.16 -32.65
C VAL A 23 8.25 27.57 -31.63
N ALA A 24 8.02 27.88 -30.35
CA ALA A 24 8.89 27.45 -29.29
C ALA A 24 9.07 25.93 -29.43
N ASN A 25 10.29 25.51 -29.76
CA ASN A 25 10.73 24.13 -29.64
C ASN A 25 10.65 23.76 -28.15
N ALA A 26 9.46 23.44 -27.65
CA ALA A 26 9.34 22.73 -26.41
C ALA A 26 10.01 21.38 -26.63
N ALA A 27 11.02 21.07 -25.81
CA ALA A 27 11.60 19.74 -25.79
C ALA A 27 10.46 18.71 -25.62
N PRO A 28 10.54 17.54 -26.28
CA PRO A 28 9.56 16.50 -26.08
C PRO A 28 9.46 16.17 -24.58
N PRO A 29 8.24 15.85 -24.08
CA PRO A 29 8.07 15.54 -22.66
C PRO A 29 8.98 14.38 -22.26
N THR A 30 9.54 14.47 -21.05
CA THR A 30 10.35 13.38 -20.48
C THR A 30 9.51 12.11 -20.30
N PRO A 31 10.12 10.92 -20.16
CA PRO A 31 9.39 9.71 -19.80
C PRO A 31 8.50 9.90 -18.56
N ASP A 32 9.05 10.54 -17.52
CA ASP A 32 8.32 10.91 -16.29
C ASP A 32 7.07 11.75 -16.60
N ALA A 33 7.21 12.84 -17.36
CA ALA A 33 6.08 13.70 -17.71
C ALA A 33 5.06 12.97 -18.59
N THR A 34 5.52 12.16 -19.53
CA THR A 34 4.67 11.40 -20.45
C THR A 34 3.81 10.39 -19.69
N TYR A 35 4.41 9.62 -18.78
CA TYR A 35 3.68 8.69 -17.94
C TYR A 35 2.70 9.43 -17.01
N LEU A 36 3.18 10.40 -16.24
CA LEU A 36 2.37 11.09 -15.23
C LEU A 36 1.16 11.81 -15.85
N ILE A 37 1.33 12.47 -17.01
CA ILE A 37 0.22 13.14 -17.70
C ILE A 37 -0.84 12.11 -18.13
N ALA A 38 -0.43 11.01 -18.75
CA ALA A 38 -1.38 10.05 -19.32
C ALA A 38 -2.08 9.23 -18.23
N ALA A 39 -1.35 8.80 -17.20
CA ALA A 39 -1.91 8.11 -16.04
C ALA A 39 -2.90 9.01 -15.28
N HIS A 40 -2.55 10.29 -15.08
CA HIS A 40 -3.43 11.26 -14.42
C HIS A 40 -4.73 11.51 -15.19
N GLN A 41 -4.70 11.60 -16.52
CA GLN A 41 -5.93 11.74 -17.31
C GLN A 41 -6.85 10.51 -17.20
N ILE A 42 -6.28 9.31 -17.11
CA ILE A 42 -7.06 8.10 -16.84
C ILE A 42 -7.70 8.18 -15.46
N ASN A 43 -6.95 8.56 -14.42
CA ASN A 43 -7.49 8.75 -13.08
C ASN A 43 -8.65 9.76 -13.06
N LEU A 44 -8.48 10.94 -13.66
CA LEU A 44 -9.55 11.94 -13.78
C LEU A 44 -10.80 11.38 -14.47
N THR A 45 -10.62 10.60 -15.54
CA THR A 45 -11.74 9.98 -16.27
C THR A 45 -12.51 8.99 -15.39
N VAL A 46 -11.79 8.16 -14.63
CA VAL A 46 -12.41 7.18 -13.73
C VAL A 46 -13.11 7.87 -12.58
N ILE A 47 -12.51 8.91 -11.98
CA ILE A 47 -13.09 9.72 -10.90
C ILE A 47 -14.40 10.36 -11.36
N ASP A 48 -14.39 11.07 -12.49
CA ASP A 48 -15.57 11.78 -13.02
C ASP A 48 -16.70 10.79 -13.35
N ALA A 49 -16.36 9.68 -14.02
CA ALA A 49 -17.33 8.65 -14.36
C ALA A 49 -17.91 7.95 -13.12
N ALA A 50 -17.08 7.70 -12.10
CA ALA A 50 -17.51 7.11 -10.84
C ALA A 50 -18.42 8.06 -10.06
N HIS A 51 -18.05 9.34 -9.96
CA HIS A 51 -18.87 10.35 -9.33
C HIS A 51 -20.26 10.44 -9.97
N ALA A 52 -20.34 10.43 -11.31
CA ALA A 52 -21.61 10.41 -12.03
C ALA A 52 -22.45 9.16 -11.71
N ALA A 53 -21.83 7.98 -11.66
CA ALA A 53 -22.53 6.72 -11.38
C ALA A 53 -23.08 6.62 -9.95
N ASN A 54 -22.59 7.40 -8.99
CA ASN A 54 -23.18 7.46 -7.64
C ASN A 54 -24.66 7.85 -7.66
N SER A 55 -25.06 8.74 -8.58
CA SER A 55 -26.44 9.20 -8.73
C SER A 55 -27.18 8.57 -9.92
N GLN A 56 -26.46 8.23 -10.99
CA GLN A 56 -27.05 7.75 -12.25
C GLN A 56 -27.07 6.21 -12.37
N GLY A 57 -26.24 5.52 -11.59
CA GLY A 57 -26.15 4.06 -11.60
C GLY A 57 -27.47 3.42 -11.16
N ARG A 58 -27.97 2.43 -11.91
CA ARG A 58 -29.25 1.78 -11.67
C ARG A 58 -29.13 0.65 -10.64
N SER A 59 -28.09 -0.17 -10.74
CA SER A 59 -27.84 -1.25 -9.80
C SER A 59 -27.13 -0.74 -8.54
N SER A 60 -27.44 -1.36 -7.40
CA SER A 60 -26.69 -1.14 -6.16
C SER A 60 -25.21 -1.53 -6.31
N CYS A 61 -24.92 -2.54 -7.14
CA CYS A 61 -23.57 -2.94 -7.45
C CYS A 61 -22.78 -1.80 -8.10
N VAL A 62 -23.29 -1.21 -9.19
CA VAL A 62 -22.60 -0.11 -9.89
C VAL A 62 -22.38 1.09 -8.97
N ARG A 63 -23.38 1.49 -8.18
CA ARG A 63 -23.22 2.59 -7.22
C ARG A 63 -22.16 2.29 -6.16
N THR A 64 -22.09 1.06 -5.66
CA THR A 64 -21.11 0.67 -4.63
C THR A 64 -19.69 0.58 -5.21
N VAL A 65 -19.55 -0.01 -6.40
CA VAL A 65 -18.26 -0.07 -7.10
C VAL A 65 -17.80 1.34 -7.48
N ALA A 66 -18.70 2.22 -7.91
CA ALA A 66 -18.36 3.61 -8.23
C ALA A 66 -17.72 4.34 -7.04
N VAL A 67 -18.31 4.26 -5.84
CA VAL A 67 -17.72 4.85 -4.61
C VAL A 67 -16.32 4.30 -4.33
N GLN A 68 -16.11 3.00 -4.56
CA GLN A 68 -14.81 2.36 -4.39
C GLN A 68 -13.79 2.89 -5.41
N LEU A 69 -14.12 2.89 -6.71
CA LEU A 69 -13.26 3.38 -7.79
C LEU A 69 -12.90 4.85 -7.59
N GLU A 70 -13.86 5.70 -7.24
CA GLU A 70 -13.63 7.13 -7.01
C GLU A 70 -12.57 7.34 -5.91
N ARG A 71 -12.70 6.62 -4.80
CA ARG A 71 -11.75 6.72 -3.68
C ARG A 71 -10.36 6.22 -4.07
N ASP A 72 -10.28 5.08 -4.73
CA ASP A 72 -9.02 4.45 -5.09
C ASP A 72 -8.27 5.29 -6.16
N HIS A 73 -8.96 5.80 -7.18
CA HIS A 73 -8.35 6.64 -8.21
C HIS A 73 -8.01 8.06 -7.75
N ARG A 74 -8.77 8.69 -6.83
CA ARG A 74 -8.37 9.96 -6.20
C ARG A 74 -7.01 9.85 -5.54
N LYS A 75 -6.76 8.71 -4.90
CA LYS A 75 -5.50 8.42 -4.24
C LYS A 75 -4.36 8.23 -5.23
N LEU A 76 -4.56 7.46 -6.30
CA LEU A 76 -3.56 7.32 -7.35
C LEU A 76 -3.23 8.69 -7.98
N ALA A 77 -4.24 9.51 -8.26
CA ALA A 77 -4.06 10.87 -8.77
C ALA A 77 -3.28 11.78 -7.82
N ALA A 78 -3.48 11.65 -6.51
CA ALA A 78 -2.74 12.43 -5.51
C ALA A 78 -1.25 12.07 -5.48
N GLN A 79 -0.91 10.78 -5.61
CA GLN A 79 0.49 10.32 -5.69
C GLN A 79 1.19 10.86 -6.95
N GLU A 80 0.49 10.87 -8.09
CA GLU A 80 0.99 11.48 -9.33
C GLU A 80 1.18 12.99 -9.19
N THR A 81 0.24 13.67 -8.52
CA THR A 81 0.30 15.12 -8.28
C THR A 81 1.48 15.51 -7.40
N GLU A 82 1.76 14.71 -6.36
CA GLU A 82 2.92 14.88 -5.49
C GLU A 82 4.23 14.79 -6.27
N LEU A 83 4.41 13.76 -7.11
CA LEU A 83 5.60 13.63 -7.95
C LEU A 83 5.71 14.75 -8.99
N ALA A 84 4.61 15.06 -9.66
CA ALA A 84 4.59 16.10 -10.67
C ALA A 84 4.97 17.47 -10.07
N THR A 85 4.49 17.78 -8.87
CA THR A 85 4.86 19.00 -8.14
C THR A 85 6.36 19.04 -7.87
N ARG A 86 6.95 17.93 -7.40
CA ARG A 86 8.40 17.84 -7.13
C ARG A 86 9.25 17.99 -8.38
N PHE A 87 8.78 17.48 -9.51
CA PHE A 87 9.50 17.55 -10.79
C PHE A 87 9.16 18.79 -11.61
N GLY A 88 8.29 19.68 -11.11
CA GLY A 88 7.84 20.87 -11.84
C GLY A 88 7.02 20.54 -13.10
N ILE A 89 6.40 19.36 -13.14
CA ILE A 89 5.56 18.89 -14.24
C ILE A 89 4.13 19.41 -14.01
N LYS A 90 3.54 20.03 -15.04
CA LYS A 90 2.14 20.46 -14.98
C LYS A 90 1.24 19.31 -15.44
N LEU A 91 0.40 18.81 -14.54
CA LEU A 91 -0.62 17.83 -14.88
C LEU A 91 -1.87 18.50 -15.45
N PRO A 92 -2.58 17.84 -16.38
CA PRO A 92 -3.89 18.30 -16.82
C PRO A 92 -4.90 18.22 -15.67
N ASN A 93 -5.85 19.16 -15.63
CA ASN A 93 -6.93 19.17 -14.64
C ASN A 93 -8.25 18.60 -15.17
N LEU A 94 -8.23 18.07 -16.40
CA LEU A 94 -9.39 17.50 -17.08
C LEU A 94 -8.97 16.22 -17.83
N PRO A 95 -9.89 15.25 -17.97
CA PRO A 95 -9.73 14.15 -18.93
C PRO A 95 -9.40 14.65 -20.33
N SER A 96 -8.75 13.83 -21.15
CA SER A 96 -8.49 14.17 -22.56
C SER A 96 -9.80 14.39 -23.34
N ALA A 97 -9.72 15.08 -24.48
CA ALA A 97 -10.91 15.32 -25.33
C ALA A 97 -11.58 14.00 -25.79
N ALA A 98 -10.77 12.97 -26.08
CA ALA A 98 -11.28 11.65 -26.44
C ALA A 98 -12.02 10.98 -25.27
N GLN A 99 -11.44 11.01 -24.06
CA GLN A 99 -12.07 10.47 -22.85
C GLN A 99 -13.38 11.20 -22.52
N ARG A 100 -13.43 12.53 -22.62
CA ARG A 100 -14.67 13.30 -22.42
C ARG A 100 -15.77 12.88 -23.39
N LYS A 101 -15.46 12.68 -24.67
CA LYS A 101 -16.42 12.16 -25.66
C LYS A 101 -16.96 10.78 -25.28
N GLN A 102 -16.13 9.92 -24.69
CA GLN A 102 -16.58 8.61 -24.20
C GLN A 102 -17.51 8.76 -23.00
N MET A 103 -17.20 9.67 -22.06
CA MET A 103 -18.07 9.97 -20.92
C MET A 103 -19.42 10.56 -21.36
N ASP A 104 -19.43 11.48 -22.32
CA ASP A 104 -20.66 12.06 -22.89
C ASP A 104 -21.58 10.97 -23.47
N ALA A 105 -20.99 9.96 -24.14
CA ALA A 105 -21.74 8.83 -24.68
C ALA A 105 -22.35 7.93 -23.58
N VAL A 106 -21.69 7.78 -22.43
CA VAL A 106 -22.25 7.10 -21.25
C VAL A 106 -23.35 7.96 -20.63
N GLY A 107 -23.11 9.27 -20.45
CA GLY A 107 -24.07 10.23 -19.89
C GLY A 107 -25.36 10.34 -20.71
N ALA A 108 -25.29 10.25 -22.04
CA ALA A 108 -26.46 10.22 -22.92
C ALA A 108 -27.41 9.03 -22.65
N LYS A 109 -26.93 7.99 -21.95
CA LYS A 109 -27.74 6.82 -21.55
C LYS A 109 -28.32 6.97 -20.14
N SER A 110 -28.10 8.09 -19.46
CA SER A 110 -28.63 8.33 -18.10
C SER A 110 -30.15 8.11 -18.08
N GLY A 111 -30.65 7.46 -17.02
CA GLY A 111 -32.06 7.07 -16.89
C GLY A 111 -32.51 5.86 -17.73
N THR A 112 -31.72 5.42 -18.72
CA THR A 112 -32.05 4.24 -19.56
C THR A 112 -31.55 2.94 -18.93
N SER A 113 -32.03 1.78 -19.40
CA SER A 113 -31.53 0.47 -18.94
C SER A 113 -30.07 0.20 -19.36
N GLY A 114 -29.55 0.91 -20.35
CA GLY A 114 -28.20 0.72 -20.89
C GLY A 114 -27.09 1.52 -20.17
N TYR A 115 -27.42 2.32 -19.15
CA TYR A 115 -26.41 3.14 -18.45
C TYR A 115 -25.33 2.29 -17.78
N ASP A 116 -25.73 1.32 -16.93
CA ASP A 116 -24.80 0.49 -16.15
C ASP A 116 -23.85 -0.30 -17.07
N GLU A 117 -24.35 -0.86 -18.17
CA GLU A 117 -23.53 -1.61 -19.13
C GLU A 117 -22.50 -0.70 -19.83
N ALA A 118 -22.92 0.49 -20.26
CA ALA A 118 -22.02 1.46 -20.89
C ALA A 118 -20.97 1.99 -19.91
N TRP A 119 -21.36 2.24 -18.66
CA TRP A 119 -20.44 2.64 -17.60
C TRP A 119 -19.41 1.54 -17.30
N LEU A 120 -19.84 0.28 -17.15
CA LEU A 120 -18.93 -0.85 -16.95
C LEU A 120 -17.97 -1.02 -18.12
N ALA A 121 -18.43 -0.81 -19.36
CA ALA A 121 -17.58 -0.85 -20.55
C ALA A 121 -16.51 0.25 -20.55
N LEU A 122 -16.89 1.49 -20.20
CA LEU A 122 -15.94 2.59 -20.03
C LEU A 122 -14.90 2.27 -18.97
N GLN A 123 -15.32 1.78 -17.79
CA GLN A 123 -14.39 1.45 -16.72
C GLN A 123 -13.41 0.36 -17.14
N ARG A 124 -13.90 -0.75 -17.73
CA ARG A 124 -13.01 -1.81 -18.25
C ARG A 124 -11.95 -1.25 -19.20
N GLN A 125 -12.37 -0.41 -20.14
CA GLN A 125 -11.44 0.19 -21.11
C GLN A 125 -10.38 1.06 -20.44
N GLN A 126 -10.77 1.96 -19.54
CA GLN A 126 -9.82 2.86 -18.86
C GLN A 126 -8.81 2.07 -18.00
N HIS A 127 -9.27 1.06 -17.27
CA HIS A 127 -8.39 0.23 -16.44
C HIS A 127 -7.43 -0.62 -17.29
N GLN A 128 -7.91 -1.20 -18.40
CA GLN A 128 -7.05 -1.91 -19.33
C GLN A 128 -5.99 -0.99 -19.95
N GLN A 129 -6.36 0.24 -20.33
CA GLN A 129 -5.41 1.24 -20.81
C GLN A 129 -4.39 1.59 -19.73
N TYR A 130 -4.81 1.77 -18.48
CA TYR A 130 -3.90 2.07 -17.39
C TYR A 130 -2.89 0.94 -17.15
N LEU A 131 -3.33 -0.32 -17.17
CA LEU A 131 -2.43 -1.47 -17.04
C LEU A 131 -1.41 -1.53 -18.18
N VAL A 132 -1.78 -1.16 -19.40
CA VAL A 132 -0.83 -1.05 -20.52
C VAL A 132 0.22 0.02 -20.26
N LEU A 133 -0.16 1.17 -19.68
CA LEU A 133 0.81 2.20 -19.28
C LEU A 133 1.76 1.71 -18.19
N ILE A 134 1.23 1.03 -17.18
CA ILE A 134 1.98 0.54 -16.02
C ILE A 134 2.97 -0.56 -16.43
N ASP A 135 2.52 -1.55 -17.20
CA ASP A 135 3.33 -2.73 -17.56
C ASP A 135 4.31 -2.44 -18.73
N GLY A 136 4.11 -1.31 -19.42
CA GLY A 136 4.94 -0.86 -20.55
C GLY A 136 6.34 -0.37 -20.16
N ASP A 137 7.08 0.14 -21.15
CA ASP A 137 8.48 0.57 -20.95
C ASP A 137 8.61 2.01 -20.46
N LEU A 138 7.54 2.82 -20.55
CA LEU A 138 7.56 4.22 -20.12
C LEU A 138 7.94 4.38 -18.63
N PRO A 139 7.31 3.67 -17.67
CA PRO A 139 7.69 3.78 -16.26
C PRO A 139 9.11 3.27 -15.98
N LYS A 140 9.56 2.20 -16.68
CA LYS A 140 10.91 1.62 -16.50
C LYS A 140 12.02 2.54 -16.99
N ALA A 141 11.71 3.39 -17.97
CA ALA A 141 12.59 4.44 -18.46
C ALA A 141 12.48 5.75 -17.65
N SER A 142 11.56 5.81 -16.68
CA SER A 142 11.34 6.98 -15.83
C SER A 142 12.22 6.93 -14.57
N SER A 143 12.16 7.98 -13.74
CA SER A 143 12.82 7.97 -12.44
C SER A 143 12.28 6.85 -11.50
N PRO A 144 13.08 6.36 -10.54
CA PRO A 144 12.64 5.32 -9.59
C PRO A 144 11.38 5.69 -8.78
N ALA A 145 11.14 6.98 -8.58
CA ALA A 145 9.94 7.47 -7.92
C ALA A 145 8.69 7.23 -8.79
N VAL A 146 8.77 7.51 -10.09
CA VAL A 146 7.68 7.27 -11.05
C VAL A 146 7.45 5.79 -11.27
N GLU A 147 8.52 4.99 -11.41
CA GLU A 147 8.43 3.53 -11.48
C GLU A 147 7.69 2.98 -10.24
N SER A 148 8.07 3.45 -9.05
CA SER A 148 7.42 3.04 -7.80
C SER A 148 5.94 3.45 -7.71
N VAL A 149 5.56 4.62 -8.24
CA VAL A 149 4.13 5.02 -8.35
C VAL A 149 3.37 4.10 -9.31
N ALA A 150 3.97 3.76 -10.46
CA ALA A 150 3.35 2.84 -11.42
C ALA A 150 3.16 1.43 -10.85
N GLU A 151 4.20 0.87 -10.22
CA GLU A 151 4.13 -0.41 -9.51
C GLU A 151 3.11 -0.38 -8.35
N GLY A 152 3.05 0.76 -7.65
CA GLY A 152 2.08 1.03 -6.59
C GLY A 152 0.63 0.99 -7.05
N ALA A 153 0.34 1.55 -8.22
CA ALA A 153 -1.00 1.60 -8.80
C ALA A 153 -1.48 0.22 -9.29
N ARG A 154 -0.57 -0.60 -9.81
CA ARG A 154 -0.88 -1.87 -10.48
C ARG A 154 -1.89 -2.76 -9.75
N PRO A 155 -1.67 -3.17 -8.48
CA PRO A 155 -2.58 -4.11 -7.82
C PRO A 155 -3.97 -3.51 -7.56
N VAL A 156 -4.08 -2.18 -7.40
CA VAL A 156 -5.36 -1.47 -7.24
C VAL A 156 -6.14 -1.51 -8.55
N VAL A 157 -5.49 -1.13 -9.67
CA VAL A 157 -6.12 -1.15 -11.00
C VAL A 157 -6.57 -2.56 -11.39
N VAL A 158 -5.81 -3.60 -11.03
CA VAL A 158 -6.20 -5.01 -11.26
C VAL A 158 -7.44 -5.39 -10.44
N MET A 159 -7.48 -5.02 -9.16
CA MET A 159 -8.64 -5.25 -8.28
C MET A 159 -9.88 -4.53 -8.82
N ASP A 160 -9.72 -3.30 -9.28
CA ASP A 160 -10.79 -2.48 -9.82
C ASP A 160 -11.34 -3.02 -11.14
N LEU A 161 -10.44 -3.41 -12.06
CA LEU A 161 -10.83 -4.09 -13.31
C LEU A 161 -11.64 -5.36 -13.04
N GLN A 162 -11.28 -6.11 -12.00
CA GLN A 162 -12.00 -7.30 -11.58
C GLN A 162 -13.42 -6.99 -11.11
N MET A 163 -13.67 -5.86 -10.44
CA MET A 163 -15.02 -5.46 -10.00
C MET A 163 -15.95 -5.13 -11.17
N VAL A 164 -15.41 -4.80 -12.34
CA VAL A 164 -16.18 -4.40 -13.53
C VAL A 164 -16.15 -5.45 -14.65
N THR A 165 -15.56 -6.63 -14.42
CA THR A 165 -15.35 -7.68 -15.44
C THR A 165 -15.81 -9.08 -14.99
N PRO A 166 -16.55 -9.83 -15.85
CA PRO A 166 -17.21 -9.39 -17.10
C PRO A 166 -18.47 -8.55 -16.82
N THR A 167 -19.01 -8.70 -15.61
CA THR A 167 -20.16 -7.96 -15.07
C THR A 167 -19.75 -7.28 -13.76
N CYS A 168 -20.62 -6.42 -13.22
CA CYS A 168 -20.38 -5.79 -11.92
C CYS A 168 -20.34 -6.85 -10.80
N ARG A 169 -19.30 -6.81 -9.97
CA ARG A 169 -19.17 -7.63 -8.76
C ARG A 169 -18.57 -6.83 -7.61
N LEU A 170 -19.07 -7.08 -6.41
CA LEU A 170 -18.47 -6.54 -5.19
C LEU A 170 -17.30 -7.42 -4.77
N VAL A 171 -16.16 -6.79 -4.49
CA VAL A 171 -14.97 -7.47 -3.94
C VAL A 171 -14.91 -7.32 -2.41
N THR A 172 -15.70 -6.42 -1.83
CA THR A 172 -15.59 -6.05 -0.42
C THR A 172 -16.41 -6.97 0.49
N SER A 173 -15.80 -8.07 0.94
CA SER A 173 -15.91 -8.45 2.34
C SER A 173 -14.75 -7.80 3.10
N LYS A 174 -14.92 -7.53 4.41
CA LYS A 174 -13.95 -6.78 5.23
C LYS A 174 -12.52 -7.30 4.97
N PRO A 175 -11.58 -6.43 4.54
CA PRO A 175 -10.23 -6.89 4.27
C PRO A 175 -9.66 -7.65 5.48
N VAL A 176 -9.01 -8.77 5.22
CA VAL A 176 -8.36 -9.60 6.22
C VAL A 176 -6.94 -9.91 5.78
N VAL A 177 -6.01 -10.02 6.73
CA VAL A 177 -4.66 -10.49 6.40
C VAL A 177 -4.65 -12.01 6.55
N PRO A 178 -4.44 -12.78 5.45
CA PRO A 178 -4.53 -14.22 5.51
C PRO A 178 -3.45 -14.80 6.42
N THR A 179 -3.79 -15.86 7.15
CA THR A 179 -2.83 -16.64 7.93
C THR A 179 -2.42 -17.86 7.12
N GLY A 180 -1.24 -17.79 6.49
CA GLY A 180 -0.80 -18.72 5.46
C GLY A 180 -0.44 -20.14 5.92
N ASP A 181 0.18 -20.86 4.99
CA ASP A 181 0.44 -22.31 5.01
C ASP A 181 1.64 -22.77 5.86
N GLY A 182 2.30 -21.87 6.60
CA GLY A 182 3.55 -22.11 7.33
C GLY A 182 3.48 -23.08 8.52
N GLY A 183 4.18 -22.82 9.63
CA GLY A 183 4.09 -23.65 10.85
C GLY A 183 5.42 -24.10 11.43
N GLN A 184 6.55 -23.76 10.80
CA GLN A 184 7.89 -24.05 11.33
C GLN A 184 8.19 -23.28 12.61
N VAL A 185 7.71 -22.03 12.72
CA VAL A 185 7.85 -21.21 13.93
C VAL A 185 7.04 -21.81 15.08
N ALA A 186 5.81 -22.27 14.82
CA ALA A 186 5.00 -22.97 15.81
C ALA A 186 5.69 -24.26 16.30
N ALA A 187 6.22 -25.08 15.39
CA ALA A 187 6.95 -26.29 15.73
C ALA A 187 8.22 -25.98 16.58
N ALA A 188 8.99 -24.96 16.19
CA ALA A 188 10.16 -24.51 16.94
C ALA A 188 9.79 -24.00 18.35
N GLN A 189 8.68 -23.27 18.48
CA GLN A 189 8.17 -22.82 19.78
C GLN A 189 7.74 -23.98 20.66
N GLN A 190 7.09 -25.00 20.10
CA GLN A 190 6.72 -26.21 20.84
C GLN A 190 7.96 -26.97 21.34
N ALA A 191 8.99 -27.09 20.50
CA ALA A 191 10.27 -27.69 20.89
C ALA A 191 10.96 -26.89 22.02
N ARG A 192 11.00 -25.56 21.91
CA ARG A 192 11.53 -24.68 22.98
C ARG A 192 10.76 -24.83 24.29
N SER A 193 9.43 -24.92 24.21
CA SER A 193 8.58 -25.09 25.40
C SER A 193 8.83 -26.44 26.08
N ARG A 194 9.01 -27.52 25.32
CA ARG A 194 9.41 -28.83 25.86
C ARG A 194 10.78 -28.78 26.51
N ALA A 195 11.76 -28.14 25.87
CA ALA A 195 13.09 -27.95 26.45
C ALA A 195 13.04 -27.13 27.74
N ALA A 196 12.20 -26.10 27.81
CA ALA A 196 12.01 -25.29 29.00
C ALA A 196 11.43 -26.11 30.16
N LEU A 197 10.43 -26.96 29.90
CA LEU A 197 9.89 -27.89 30.90
C LEU A 197 10.93 -28.89 31.39
N VAL A 198 11.79 -29.40 30.50
CA VAL A 198 12.91 -30.28 30.87
C VAL A 198 13.92 -29.54 31.75
N LEU A 199 14.28 -28.29 31.43
CA LEU A 199 15.19 -27.47 32.24
C LEU A 199 14.62 -27.15 33.62
N LEU A 200 13.33 -26.85 33.71
CA LEU A 200 12.63 -26.66 34.99
C LEU A 200 12.68 -27.94 35.84
N GLY A 201 12.38 -29.10 35.24
CA GLY A 201 12.44 -30.39 35.92
C GLY A 201 13.85 -30.76 36.38
N LEU A 202 14.85 -30.56 35.52
CA LEU A 202 16.26 -30.83 35.83
C LEU A 202 16.78 -29.92 36.95
N GLY A 203 16.43 -28.63 36.89
CA GLY A 203 16.81 -27.66 37.93
C GLY A 203 16.15 -27.96 39.27
N ALA A 204 14.87 -28.37 39.29
CA ALA A 204 14.20 -28.83 40.50
C ALA A 204 14.86 -30.10 41.08
N LEU A 205 15.21 -31.08 40.24
CA LEU A 205 15.91 -32.29 40.65
C LEU A 205 17.29 -31.97 41.25
N LEU A 206 18.05 -31.07 40.65
CA LEU A 206 19.36 -30.64 41.14
C LEU A 206 19.28 -29.91 42.49
N LEU A 207 18.14 -29.27 42.80
CA LEU A 207 17.88 -28.69 44.12
C LEU A 207 17.47 -29.73 45.17
N LEU A 208 16.78 -30.80 44.77
CA LEU A 208 16.19 -31.80 45.68
C LEU A 208 17.09 -33.01 45.99
N VAL A 209 17.99 -33.42 45.10
CA VAL A 209 18.83 -34.62 45.29
C VAL A 209 20.08 -34.35 46.14
N GLY A 210 19.98 -34.67 47.44
CA GLY A 210 21.10 -35.16 48.26
C GLY A 210 21.68 -34.22 49.32
N LYS A 211 21.57 -34.62 50.60
CA LYS A 211 21.90 -33.91 51.84
C LYS A 211 23.36 -33.43 52.03
N GLN A 212 24.25 -33.56 51.06
CA GLN A 212 25.66 -33.15 51.23
C GLN A 212 26.36 -33.00 49.87
N LYS A 213 26.27 -31.85 49.17
CA LYS A 213 27.21 -31.52 48.06
C LYS A 213 27.18 -30.07 47.57
N SER A 214 28.40 -29.55 47.36
CA SER A 214 28.90 -28.41 46.58
C SER A 214 27.92 -27.33 46.11
N MET A 215 28.15 -26.10 46.58
CA MET A 215 27.51 -24.84 46.15
C MET A 215 27.37 -24.72 44.61
N ARG A 216 28.30 -25.30 43.84
CA ARG A 216 28.23 -25.33 42.36
C ARG A 216 27.00 -26.04 41.80
N ARG A 217 26.53 -27.14 42.42
CA ARG A 217 25.32 -27.86 41.95
C ARG A 217 24.04 -27.07 42.18
N ARG A 218 23.94 -26.35 43.30
CA ARG A 218 22.81 -25.47 43.58
C ARG A 218 22.77 -24.28 42.63
N LEU A 219 23.92 -23.67 42.33
CA LEU A 219 24.03 -22.60 41.34
C LEU A 219 23.59 -23.06 39.94
N LEU A 220 24.00 -24.25 39.52
CA LEU A 220 23.54 -24.86 38.25
C LEU A 220 22.02 -25.13 38.26
N GLY A 221 21.47 -25.63 39.36
CA GLY A 221 20.03 -25.86 39.50
C GLY A 221 19.21 -24.56 39.42
N VAL A 222 19.67 -23.51 40.11
CA VAL A 222 19.05 -22.17 40.05
C VAL A 222 19.15 -21.58 38.64
N ALA A 223 20.31 -21.69 37.98
CA ALA A 223 20.49 -21.22 36.61
C ALA A 223 19.59 -21.95 35.61
N ALA A 224 19.45 -23.28 35.73
CA ALA A 224 18.57 -24.08 34.88
C ALA A 224 17.08 -23.76 35.10
N LEU A 225 16.67 -23.58 36.37
CA LEU A 225 15.32 -23.12 36.71
C LEU A 225 15.05 -21.72 36.16
N ALA A 226 15.97 -20.77 36.36
CA ALA A 226 15.84 -19.41 35.85
C ALA A 226 15.74 -19.39 34.32
N ALA A 227 16.60 -20.17 33.62
CA ALA A 227 16.54 -20.29 32.17
C ALA A 227 15.22 -20.91 31.69
N GLY A 228 14.73 -21.97 32.35
CA GLY A 228 13.43 -22.57 32.06
C GLY A 228 12.28 -21.60 32.30
N LEU A 229 12.32 -20.82 33.39
CA LEU A 229 11.29 -19.84 33.76
C LEU A 229 11.22 -18.69 32.73
N VAL A 230 12.38 -18.17 32.31
CA VAL A 230 12.46 -17.12 31.27
C VAL A 230 11.86 -17.59 29.94
N MET A 231 12.11 -18.85 29.55
CA MET A 231 11.55 -19.41 28.31
C MET A 231 10.03 -19.66 28.38
N VAL A 232 9.48 -19.97 29.57
CA VAL A 232 8.03 -20.23 29.74
C VAL A 232 7.23 -18.94 29.87
N PHE A 233 7.72 -17.95 30.63
CA PHE A 233 6.94 -16.77 31.01
C PHE A 233 7.34 -15.47 30.29
N GLY A 234 8.39 -15.49 29.48
CA GLY A 234 8.80 -14.35 28.64
C GLY A 234 7.88 -14.11 27.45
N THR A 235 6.57 -13.93 27.66
CA THR A 235 5.70 -13.42 26.59
C THR A 235 5.74 -11.91 26.60
N PRO A 236 6.17 -11.26 25.52
CA PRO A 236 6.19 -9.82 25.51
C PRO A 236 4.72 -9.38 25.39
N GLY A 237 4.20 -8.80 26.46
CA GLY A 237 2.78 -8.53 26.65
C GLY A 237 2.21 -7.43 25.75
N ASN A 238 0.95 -7.11 26.00
CA ASN A 238 0.18 -6.08 25.31
C ASN A 238 0.55 -4.67 25.83
N THR A 239 1.79 -4.21 25.59
CA THR A 239 2.48 -3.21 26.43
C THR A 239 2.29 -1.74 26.06
N GLY A 240 1.31 -1.36 25.25
CA GLY A 240 1.23 0.03 24.78
C GLY A 240 -0.14 0.51 24.32
N LYS A 241 -0.29 1.82 24.07
CA LYS A 241 -1.54 2.46 23.63
C LYS A 241 -1.63 2.44 22.11
N VAL A 242 -2.73 1.88 21.58
CA VAL A 242 -3.02 1.91 20.14
C VAL A 242 -3.41 3.35 19.75
N PRO A 243 -2.81 3.94 18.71
CA PRO A 243 -3.24 5.22 18.19
C PRO A 243 -4.73 5.16 17.81
N GLN A 244 -5.54 6.03 18.41
CA GLN A 244 -6.96 6.13 18.05
C GLN A 244 -7.07 6.49 16.57
N ALA A 245 -7.99 5.83 15.87
CA ALA A 245 -8.49 6.34 14.60
C ALA A 245 -9.00 7.76 14.86
N GLY A 246 -8.45 8.74 14.14
CA GLY A 246 -8.88 10.13 14.23
C GLY A 246 -10.01 10.40 13.25
N SER A 247 -10.81 11.42 13.54
CA SER A 247 -11.52 12.17 12.50
C SER A 247 -10.51 13.12 11.86
N SER A 248 -10.15 12.93 10.60
CA SER A 248 -9.39 13.93 9.83
C SER A 248 -10.04 14.14 8.48
N ASP A 249 -9.91 15.36 7.98
CA ASP A 249 -10.26 15.76 6.63
C ASP A 249 -9.58 14.83 5.61
N ALA A 250 -10.34 14.43 4.60
CA ALA A 250 -9.83 13.70 3.47
C ALA A 250 -8.84 14.57 2.69
N GLU A 251 -7.89 13.92 2.02
CA GLU A 251 -7.04 14.51 0.99
C GLU A 251 -5.93 15.47 1.48
N ARG A 252 -4.91 14.87 2.09
CA ARG A 252 -3.54 15.19 1.69
C ARG A 252 -2.65 13.93 1.71
N GLU A 253 -2.85 13.11 0.69
CA GLU A 253 -1.97 12.00 0.34
C GLU A 253 -0.73 12.59 -0.33
N ALA A 254 0.32 12.84 0.44
CA ALA A 254 1.62 13.25 -0.09
C ALA A 254 2.63 12.15 0.27
N ALA A 255 2.67 11.08 -0.52
CA ALA A 255 3.68 10.05 -0.32
C ALA A 255 3.89 9.17 -1.55
N VAL A 256 5.16 8.92 -1.83
CA VAL A 256 5.62 7.97 -2.84
C VAL A 256 5.52 6.55 -2.27
N PRO A 257 5.04 5.55 -3.03
CA PRO A 257 4.95 4.19 -2.54
C PRO A 257 6.26 3.67 -1.93
N PRO A 258 6.19 2.86 -0.86
CA PRO A 258 7.36 2.31 -0.20
C PRO A 258 8.00 1.19 -1.03
N VAL A 259 9.33 1.18 -1.06
CA VAL A 259 10.12 0.12 -1.71
C VAL A 259 10.97 -0.68 -0.71
N LYS A 260 11.15 -0.17 0.52
CA LYS A 260 12.00 -0.83 1.52
C LYS A 260 11.53 -0.61 2.95
N LEU A 261 11.67 -1.64 3.77
CA LEU A 261 11.43 -1.63 5.21
C LEU A 261 12.68 -2.03 5.99
N LYS A 262 12.95 -1.31 7.08
CA LYS A 262 13.97 -1.64 8.06
C LYS A 262 13.43 -1.52 9.49
N LEU A 263 13.69 -2.53 10.32
CA LEU A 263 13.41 -2.56 11.76
C LEU A 263 14.30 -3.59 12.45
N GLN A 264 14.21 -3.70 13.78
CA GLN A 264 14.98 -4.72 14.51
C GLN A 264 14.70 -6.12 13.96
N GLY A 265 15.77 -6.84 13.58
CA GLY A 265 15.68 -8.19 13.00
C GLY A 265 15.39 -8.21 11.49
N VAL A 266 15.20 -7.04 10.85
CA VAL A 266 14.91 -6.90 9.41
C VAL A 266 15.68 -5.70 8.86
N GLU A 267 16.79 -5.95 8.18
CA GLU A 267 17.67 -4.86 7.73
C GLU A 267 17.28 -4.25 6.36
N ASN A 268 16.89 -5.09 5.40
CA ASN A 268 16.63 -4.69 4.01
C ASN A 268 15.50 -5.52 3.40
N ALA A 269 14.28 -5.40 3.93
CA ALA A 269 13.13 -6.08 3.34
C ALA A 269 12.60 -5.28 2.14
N PRO A 270 12.53 -5.87 0.93
CA PRO A 270 11.82 -5.27 -0.20
C PRO A 270 10.34 -5.10 0.15
N VAL A 271 9.79 -3.95 -0.18
CA VAL A 271 8.35 -3.68 -0.05
C VAL A 271 7.73 -3.69 -1.43
N GLN A 272 6.62 -4.40 -1.57
CA GLN A 272 5.87 -4.55 -2.81
C GLN A 272 4.44 -4.09 -2.59
N ALA A 273 3.85 -3.41 -3.57
CA ALA A 273 2.45 -3.03 -3.51
C ALA A 273 1.54 -4.26 -3.64
N VAL A 274 0.50 -4.32 -2.80
CA VAL A 274 -0.51 -5.39 -2.81
C VAL A 274 -1.91 -4.82 -2.64
N ALA A 275 -2.91 -5.49 -3.19
CA ALA A 275 -4.32 -5.12 -3.04
C ALA A 275 -5.10 -6.19 -2.28
N THR A 276 -6.37 -5.91 -2.04
CA THR A 276 -7.32 -6.90 -1.52
C THR A 276 -7.85 -7.71 -2.70
N GLY A 277 -7.77 -9.03 -2.63
CA GLY A 277 -8.34 -9.94 -3.61
C GLY A 277 -9.86 -9.96 -3.57
N SER A 278 -10.48 -10.58 -4.57
CA SER A 278 -11.95 -10.74 -4.65
C SER A 278 -12.57 -11.55 -3.51
N ASP A 279 -11.77 -12.29 -2.78
CA ASP A 279 -12.13 -13.06 -1.59
C ASP A 279 -12.07 -12.23 -0.29
N GLY A 280 -11.72 -10.93 -0.38
CA GLY A 280 -11.54 -10.05 0.78
C GLY A 280 -10.20 -10.24 1.49
N GLN A 281 -9.30 -11.09 0.99
CA GLN A 281 -7.99 -11.29 1.60
C GLN A 281 -6.98 -10.30 1.04
N LEU A 282 -6.11 -9.77 1.89
CA LEU A 282 -4.94 -9.05 1.45
C LEU A 282 -4.04 -10.02 0.67
N GLN A 283 -3.69 -9.65 -0.56
CA GLN A 283 -2.72 -10.40 -1.34
C GLN A 283 -1.36 -10.34 -0.62
N MET A 284 -0.77 -11.49 -0.36
CA MET A 284 0.54 -11.57 0.28
C MET A 284 1.65 -11.68 -0.79
N PRO A 285 2.83 -11.07 -0.57
CA PRO A 285 3.96 -11.29 -1.47
C PRO A 285 4.30 -12.78 -1.59
N THR A 286 4.67 -13.21 -2.80
CA THR A 286 5.10 -14.59 -3.07
C THR A 286 6.47 -14.88 -2.46
N SER A 287 7.35 -13.89 -2.44
CA SER A 287 8.67 -14.00 -1.81
C SER A 287 8.55 -13.97 -0.28
N PRO A 288 9.10 -14.97 0.44
CA PRO A 288 9.10 -14.97 1.90
C PRO A 288 9.98 -13.87 2.52
N LYS A 289 10.80 -13.19 1.70
CA LYS A 289 11.67 -12.08 2.14
C LYS A 289 11.03 -10.71 1.94
N ALA A 290 9.92 -10.63 1.22
CA ALA A 290 9.26 -9.38 0.87
C ALA A 290 8.10 -9.05 1.82
N VAL A 291 7.78 -7.77 1.90
CA VAL A 291 6.67 -7.22 2.68
C VAL A 291 5.67 -6.59 1.72
N GLY A 292 4.39 -6.84 1.92
CA GLY A 292 3.31 -6.26 1.14
C GLY A 292 2.84 -4.97 1.77
N TRP A 293 2.87 -3.86 1.02
CA TRP A 293 2.19 -2.62 1.38
C TRP A 293 0.79 -2.62 0.77
N TRP A 294 -0.24 -2.44 1.61
CA TRP A 294 -1.61 -2.35 1.12
C TRP A 294 -1.82 -1.05 0.36
N ALA A 295 -1.81 -1.13 -0.97
CA ALA A 295 -1.74 0.00 -1.89
C ALA A 295 -3.02 0.86 -1.91
N ALA A 296 -4.12 0.39 -1.30
CA ALA A 296 -5.32 1.21 -1.07
C ALA A 296 -5.26 2.01 0.25
N GLY A 297 -4.36 1.70 1.18
CA GLY A 297 -4.08 2.46 2.41
C GLY A 297 -2.92 3.46 2.28
N ALA A 298 -2.74 4.37 3.24
CA ALA A 298 -1.79 5.48 3.11
C ALA A 298 -0.36 5.06 2.73
N ALA A 299 0.31 5.86 1.89
CA ALA A 299 1.74 5.74 1.67
C ALA A 299 2.56 6.45 2.79
N PRO A 300 3.82 6.06 3.04
CA PRO A 300 4.62 6.60 4.15
C PRO A 300 4.86 8.11 4.03
N GLY A 301 4.61 8.85 5.10
CA GLY A 301 4.73 10.32 5.10
C GLY A 301 3.43 11.05 4.83
N SER A 302 2.34 10.34 4.49
CA SER A 302 1.01 10.94 4.39
C SER A 302 0.58 11.59 5.72
N ASP A 303 -0.11 12.73 5.61
CA ASP A 303 -0.66 13.49 6.75
C ASP A 303 -1.86 12.80 7.41
N GLY A 304 -2.32 11.68 6.84
CA GLY A 304 -3.35 10.83 7.43
C GLY A 304 -3.31 9.39 6.95
N GLY A 305 -4.11 8.54 7.62
CA GLY A 305 -4.34 7.15 7.25
C GLY A 305 -3.34 6.14 7.83
N THR A 306 -3.54 4.88 7.44
CA THR A 306 -2.73 3.75 7.89
C THR A 306 -1.79 3.26 6.79
N VAL A 307 -0.48 3.33 7.05
CA VAL A 307 0.53 2.61 6.27
C VAL A 307 0.52 1.16 6.76
N LEU A 308 -0.16 0.27 6.04
CA LEU A 308 -0.25 -1.15 6.40
C LEU A 308 0.79 -1.97 5.64
N LEU A 309 1.69 -2.61 6.38
CA LEU A 309 2.72 -3.52 5.87
C LEU A 309 2.51 -4.93 6.43
N ALA A 310 2.23 -5.90 5.56
CA ALA A 310 2.02 -7.30 5.93
C ALA A 310 3.17 -8.18 5.43
N GLY A 311 3.62 -9.12 6.24
CA GLY A 311 4.70 -10.04 5.87
C GLY A 311 4.55 -11.40 6.51
N HIS A 312 5.09 -12.43 5.84
CA HIS A 312 5.04 -13.80 6.32
C HIS A 312 5.87 -13.98 7.59
N VAL A 313 5.36 -14.76 8.55
CA VAL A 313 6.14 -15.22 9.72
C VAL A 313 7.03 -16.41 9.33
N ASP A 314 6.48 -17.31 8.53
CA ASP A 314 7.13 -18.44 7.88
C ASP A 314 6.30 -18.91 6.68
N THR A 315 6.83 -19.84 5.88
CA THR A 315 6.14 -20.47 4.76
C THR A 315 6.45 -21.96 4.72
N ALA A 316 5.52 -22.78 4.22
CA ALA A 316 5.70 -24.24 4.14
C ALA A 316 7.02 -24.66 3.46
N ARG A 317 7.41 -23.92 2.41
CA ARG A 317 8.60 -24.24 1.59
C ARG A 317 9.91 -23.67 2.13
N SER A 318 9.90 -22.47 2.69
CA SER A 318 11.15 -21.75 3.02
C SER A 318 11.43 -21.67 4.52
N GLY A 319 10.52 -22.12 5.37
CA GLY A 319 10.65 -21.95 6.81
C GLY A 319 10.49 -20.48 7.20
N ARG A 320 11.29 -20.01 8.15
CA ARG A 320 11.21 -18.64 8.71
C ARG A 320 11.26 -17.58 7.60
N ALA A 321 10.37 -16.60 7.67
CA ALA A 321 10.21 -15.54 6.68
C ALA A 321 10.52 -14.14 7.26
N VAL A 322 10.28 -13.08 6.49
CA VAL A 322 10.68 -11.69 6.80
C VAL A 322 10.22 -11.21 8.17
N PHE A 323 9.04 -11.62 8.63
CA PHE A 323 8.46 -11.22 9.92
C PHE A 323 8.54 -12.33 10.98
N ALA A 324 9.41 -13.33 10.80
CA ALA A 324 9.63 -14.39 11.80
C ALA A 324 10.05 -13.88 13.19
N GLY A 325 10.67 -12.69 13.26
CA GLY A 325 11.09 -12.03 14.49
C GLY A 325 10.18 -10.88 14.93
N LEU A 326 9.03 -10.64 14.27
CA LEU A 326 8.20 -9.46 14.55
C LEU A 326 7.65 -9.45 15.99
N SER A 327 7.45 -10.63 16.59
CA SER A 327 7.03 -10.77 17.99
C SER A 327 8.08 -10.28 19.00
N GLU A 328 9.35 -10.25 18.62
CA GLU A 328 10.49 -9.87 19.45
C GLU A 328 10.74 -8.35 19.43
N VAL A 329 10.09 -7.61 18.52
CA VAL A 329 10.23 -6.15 18.40
C VAL A 329 9.59 -5.46 19.62
N PRO A 330 10.34 -4.69 20.41
CA PRO A 330 9.82 -4.02 21.60
C PRO A 330 9.04 -2.75 21.25
N VAL A 331 8.14 -2.35 22.16
CA VAL A 331 7.60 -0.98 22.16
C VAL A 331 8.76 0.00 22.35
N GLY A 332 8.76 1.06 21.56
CA GLY A 332 9.85 2.03 21.46
C GLY A 332 10.84 1.75 20.33
N ALA A 333 10.78 0.56 19.70
CA ALA A 333 11.61 0.25 18.54
C ALA A 333 11.36 1.24 17.39
N LYS A 334 12.44 1.58 16.69
CA LYS A 334 12.40 2.43 15.51
C LYS A 334 12.14 1.58 14.27
N VAL A 335 11.33 2.11 13.37
CA VAL A 335 11.07 1.53 12.05
C VAL A 335 11.35 2.60 11.00
N SER A 336 12.02 2.22 9.93
CA SER A 336 12.28 3.07 8.77
C SER A 336 11.59 2.47 7.55
N VAL A 337 10.79 3.28 6.87
CA VAL A 337 10.14 2.93 5.60
C VAL A 337 10.66 3.88 4.53
N THR A 338 11.26 3.34 3.47
CA THR A 338 11.84 4.14 2.38
C THR A 338 10.89 4.15 1.18
N GLY A 339 10.54 5.34 0.70
CA GLY A 339 9.78 5.55 -0.54
C GLY A 339 10.63 5.28 -1.79
N GLY A 340 9.98 5.10 -2.95
CA GLY A 340 10.67 4.95 -4.25
C GLY A 340 11.54 6.15 -4.65
N ASP A 341 11.30 7.31 -4.04
CA ASP A 341 12.12 8.52 -4.17
C ASP A 341 13.37 8.51 -3.26
N GLY A 342 13.56 7.47 -2.44
CA GLY A 342 14.67 7.34 -1.52
C GLY A 342 14.46 8.04 -0.17
N HIS A 343 13.36 8.78 0.04
CA HIS A 343 13.09 9.41 1.33
C HIS A 343 12.78 8.36 2.40
N VAL A 344 13.31 8.59 3.61
CA VAL A 344 13.16 7.66 4.74
C VAL A 344 12.20 8.23 5.76
N HIS A 345 11.03 7.60 5.87
CA HIS A 345 10.00 7.92 6.84
C HIS A 345 10.21 7.08 8.11
N ARG A 346 10.34 7.76 9.26
CA ARG A 346 10.67 7.11 10.54
C ARG A 346 9.44 7.00 11.43
N TYR A 347 9.30 5.85 12.07
CA TYR A 347 8.22 5.56 13.00
C TYR A 347 8.78 4.97 14.30
N LYS A 348 8.02 5.12 15.39
CA LYS A 348 8.28 4.46 16.67
C LYS A 348 7.13 3.54 17.00
N ILE A 349 7.43 2.26 17.30
CA ILE A 349 6.42 1.31 17.75
C ILE A 349 5.87 1.74 19.11
N VAL A 350 4.56 1.87 19.23
CA VAL A 350 3.86 2.34 20.44
C VAL A 350 2.91 1.29 21.02
N ALA A 351 2.53 0.28 20.25
CA ALA A 351 1.73 -0.84 20.74
C ALA A 351 1.98 -2.11 19.93
N ARG A 352 1.78 -3.26 20.58
CA ARG A 352 1.66 -4.58 19.98
C ARG A 352 0.32 -5.15 20.40
N ARG A 353 -0.42 -5.82 19.52
CA ARG A 353 -1.70 -6.50 19.78
C ARG A 353 -1.76 -7.81 19.02
N THR A 354 -2.45 -8.80 19.57
CA THR A 354 -2.78 -10.04 18.87
C THR A 354 -4.28 -10.08 18.64
N TYR A 355 -4.69 -10.41 17.43
CA TYR A 355 -6.10 -10.54 17.04
C TYR A 355 -6.35 -11.92 16.44
N LEU A 356 -7.55 -12.46 16.64
CA LEU A 356 -8.01 -13.58 15.82
C LEU A 356 -8.02 -13.14 14.35
N GLN A 357 -7.72 -14.07 13.44
CA GLN A 357 -7.72 -13.78 12.00
C GLN A 357 -9.04 -13.15 11.53
N THR A 358 -10.16 -13.62 12.10
CA THR A 358 -11.52 -13.18 11.77
C THR A 358 -11.94 -11.87 12.47
N ALA A 359 -11.10 -11.33 13.35
CA ALA A 359 -11.41 -10.19 14.20
C ALA A 359 -10.34 -9.07 14.11
N LEU A 360 -9.64 -8.98 12.99
CA LEU A 360 -8.78 -7.83 12.71
C LEU A 360 -9.60 -6.52 12.75
N PRO A 361 -9.12 -5.48 13.45
CA PRO A 361 -9.82 -4.20 13.50
C PRO A 361 -10.00 -3.59 12.09
N ARG A 362 -11.22 -3.14 11.78
CA ARG A 362 -11.53 -2.61 10.44
C ARG A 362 -10.83 -1.29 10.14
N ASP A 363 -10.46 -0.54 11.17
CA ASP A 363 -9.77 0.74 11.05
C ASP A 363 -8.34 0.57 10.50
N LEU A 364 -7.77 -0.64 10.56
CA LEU A 364 -6.47 -0.92 9.92
C LEU A 364 -6.51 -0.71 8.41
N PHE A 365 -7.68 -0.88 7.80
CA PHE A 365 -7.90 -0.78 6.36
C PHE A 365 -8.57 0.56 6.00
N GLN A 366 -8.02 1.66 6.53
CA GLN A 366 -8.51 3.02 6.25
C GLN A 366 -7.36 3.93 5.82
N GLY A 367 -7.61 4.67 4.73
CA GLY A 367 -6.73 5.74 4.23
C GLY A 367 -6.92 7.08 4.93
N ALA A 368 -7.92 7.22 5.81
CA ALA A 368 -8.21 8.44 6.57
C ALA A 368 -7.87 8.29 8.07
N GLY A 369 -7.79 9.42 8.79
CA GLY A 369 -7.50 9.47 10.22
C GLY A 369 -6.04 9.82 10.53
N LYS A 370 -5.66 9.78 11.81
CA LYS A 370 -4.29 10.15 12.23
C LYS A 370 -3.22 9.23 11.58
N PRO A 371 -2.09 9.79 11.12
CA PRO A 371 -0.98 9.03 10.57
C PRO A 371 -0.52 7.91 11.50
N ARG A 372 -0.48 6.69 10.99
CA ARG A 372 0.09 5.55 11.71
C ARG A 372 0.67 4.50 10.78
N LEU A 373 1.67 3.79 11.31
CA LEU A 373 2.23 2.58 10.70
C LEU A 373 1.59 1.36 11.37
N VAL A 374 1.28 0.35 10.57
CA VAL A 374 0.80 -0.95 11.04
C VAL A 374 1.65 -2.04 10.39
N LEU A 375 2.30 -2.87 11.20
CA LEU A 375 3.02 -4.07 10.75
C LEU A 375 2.20 -5.30 11.15
N VAL A 376 1.88 -6.18 10.19
CA VAL A 376 1.05 -7.37 10.43
C VAL A 376 1.78 -8.64 10.02
N THR A 377 1.73 -9.66 10.87
CA THR A 377 2.17 -11.02 10.53
C THR A 377 1.27 -12.09 11.16
N CYS A 378 1.51 -13.36 10.83
CA CYS A 378 0.80 -14.51 11.40
C CYS A 378 1.37 -14.86 12.78
N THR A 379 0.53 -15.31 13.72
CA THR A 379 0.95 -15.73 15.06
C THR A 379 -0.04 -16.70 15.71
N GLY A 380 0.23 -17.11 16.94
CA GLY A 380 -0.60 -18.04 17.70
C GLY A 380 -0.39 -19.49 17.28
N ALA A 381 -1.33 -20.36 17.65
CA ALA A 381 -1.27 -21.77 17.28
C ALA A 381 -1.43 -21.95 15.76
N TYR A 382 -0.69 -22.91 15.20
CA TYR A 382 -0.86 -23.38 13.83
C TYR A 382 -1.84 -24.56 13.80
N ASP A 383 -2.93 -24.40 13.06
CA ASP A 383 -3.90 -25.46 12.80
C ASP A 383 -3.44 -26.28 11.60
N HIS A 384 -2.94 -27.49 11.86
CA HIS A 384 -2.45 -28.41 10.83
C HIS A 384 -3.56 -28.98 9.92
N LYS A 385 -4.82 -28.95 10.35
CA LYS A 385 -5.96 -29.40 9.51
C LYS A 385 -6.40 -28.28 8.58
N ALA A 386 -6.44 -27.05 9.08
CA ALA A 386 -6.83 -25.87 8.30
C ALA A 386 -5.64 -25.22 7.56
N HIS A 387 -4.42 -25.74 7.75
CA HIS A 387 -3.17 -25.22 7.20
C HIS A 387 -2.98 -23.71 7.40
N ARG A 388 -3.26 -23.23 8.63
CA ARG A 388 -3.21 -21.81 8.94
C ARG A 388 -2.89 -21.50 10.39
N TYR A 389 -2.32 -20.33 10.61
CA TYR A 389 -2.28 -19.73 11.95
C TYR A 389 -3.65 -19.24 12.40
N THR A 390 -3.86 -19.24 13.71
CA THR A 390 -5.13 -18.82 14.33
C THR A 390 -5.24 -17.30 14.51
N HIS A 391 -4.12 -16.59 14.56
CA HIS A 391 -4.08 -15.18 14.92
C HIS A 391 -3.16 -14.37 13.99
N ASN A 392 -3.37 -13.05 14.00
CA ASN A 392 -2.42 -12.08 13.49
C ASN A 392 -1.79 -11.30 14.64
N LEU A 393 -0.49 -11.07 14.53
CA LEU A 393 0.24 -10.12 15.34
C LEU A 393 0.24 -8.77 14.63
N VAL A 394 -0.10 -7.70 15.36
CA VAL A 394 -0.14 -6.33 14.84
C VAL A 394 0.72 -5.43 15.71
N LEU A 395 1.73 -4.80 15.11
CA LEU A 395 2.47 -3.69 15.72
C LEU A 395 1.94 -2.36 15.18
N TYR A 396 1.74 -1.40 16.06
CA TYR A 396 1.33 -0.04 15.74
C TYR A 396 2.50 0.90 15.97
N GLY A 397 2.78 1.76 15.00
CA GLY A 397 3.76 2.82 15.08
C GLY A 397 3.15 4.19 14.79
N VAL A 398 3.77 5.23 15.32
CA VAL A 398 3.46 6.64 15.01
C VAL A 398 4.68 7.29 14.34
N PRO A 399 4.48 8.27 13.45
CA PRO A 399 5.59 9.02 12.88
C PRO A 399 6.47 9.66 13.96
N VAL A 400 7.76 9.73 13.69
CA VAL A 400 8.74 10.48 14.49
C VAL A 400 9.17 11.66 13.63
N VAL A 401 8.86 12.87 14.10
CA VAL A 401 9.30 14.13 13.48
C VAL A 401 10.80 14.29 13.60
#